data_AF-A0A9W8U0H4-F1
#
_entry.id   AF-A0A9W8U0H4-F1
#
_cell.length_a   1.000
_cell.length_b   1.000
_cell.length_c   1.000
_cell.angle_alpha   90.00
_cell.angle_beta   90.00
_cell.angle_gamma   90.00
#
_symmetry.space_group_name_H-M   'P 1'
#
loop_
_entity.id
_entity.type
_entity.pdbx_description
1 polymer ?
#
loop_
_entity_poly.entity_id
_entity_poly.type
_entity_poly.pdbx_seq_one_letter_code
_entity_poly.pdbx_strand_id
1 'polypeptide(L)'
;PHGTPGFSSLTRSQRLFATCSGIHPKSLSINGDEVFLFMDMRKEFQWVSYGMTPHRWAEATTIFNSRLMAANPSYIPKMPRALLNKLGEMEKKISEHVATGNY
;
A
#
# COMPACT_ATOMS: atom_id res chain seq x y z
N PRO A 1 -31.80 9.20 0.22
CA PRO A 1 -30.60 9.81 -0.39
C PRO A 1 -29.35 8.97 -0.10
N HIS A 2 -28.98 8.12 -1.07
CA HIS A 2 -27.85 7.20 -0.95
C HIS A 2 -26.53 7.97 -1.10
N GLY A 3 -25.89 8.28 0.02
CA GLY A 3 -24.53 8.84 0.04
C GLY A 3 -23.53 7.77 -0.34
N THR A 4 -22.88 7.91 -1.49
CA THR A 4 -21.71 7.12 -1.89
C THR A 4 -20.67 7.13 -0.76
N PRO A 5 -20.32 5.98 -0.16
CA PRO A 5 -19.32 5.91 0.89
C PRO A 5 -17.94 6.08 0.26
N GLY A 6 -17.31 7.24 0.43
CA GLY A 6 -15.93 7.43 -0.06
C GLY A 6 -15.34 8.83 0.13
N PHE A 7 -16.14 9.89 -0.01
CA PHE A 7 -15.61 11.26 -0.05
C PHE A 7 -15.76 12.06 1.26
N SER A 8 -16.53 11.57 2.23
CA SER A 8 -16.73 12.25 3.52
C SER A 8 -15.48 12.24 4.41
N SER A 9 -14.53 11.33 4.17
CA SER A 9 -13.29 11.19 4.95
C SER A 9 -12.04 11.75 4.25
N LEU A 10 -12.17 12.47 3.13
CA LEU A 10 -11.03 13.03 2.39
C LEU A 10 -10.83 14.50 2.71
N THR A 11 -9.58 14.92 2.91
CA THR A 11 -9.23 16.34 3.01
C THR A 11 -9.55 17.08 1.70
N ARG A 12 -9.61 18.42 1.73
CA ARG A 12 -9.89 19.22 0.53
C ARG A 12 -8.88 18.95 -0.59
N SER A 13 -7.59 18.84 -0.27
CA SER A 13 -6.54 18.52 -1.23
C SER A 13 -6.66 17.10 -1.78
N GLN A 14 -6.99 16.12 -0.94
CA GLN A 14 -7.25 14.74 -1.37
C GLN A 14 -8.45 14.62 -2.30
N ARG A 15 -9.51 15.41 -2.05
CA ARG A 15 -10.68 15.47 -2.92
C ARG A 15 -10.33 16.07 -4.29
N LEU A 16 -9.60 17.19 -4.31
CA LEU A 16 -9.11 17.78 -5.55
C LEU A 16 -8.23 16.80 -6.32
N PHE A 17 -7.29 16.13 -5.64
CA PHE A 17 -6.47 15.08 -6.25
C PHE A 17 -7.32 13.98 -6.88
N ALA A 18 -8.31 13.47 -6.16
CA ALA A 18 -9.20 12.42 -6.67
C ALA A 18 -10.02 12.89 -7.88
N THR A 19 -10.57 14.10 -7.83
CA THR A 19 -11.34 14.70 -8.93
C THR A 19 -10.47 14.91 -10.18
N CYS A 20 -9.24 15.41 -10.01
CA CYS A 20 -8.38 15.72 -11.15
C CYS A 20 -7.68 14.48 -11.76
N SER A 21 -7.35 13.48 -10.94
CA SER A 21 -6.59 12.31 -11.40
C SER A 21 -7.44 11.05 -11.62
N GLY A 22 -8.65 11.00 -11.08
CA GLY A 22 -9.46 9.77 -11.00
C GLY A 22 -8.91 8.73 -10.03
N ILE A 23 -7.81 9.01 -9.32
CA ILE A 23 -7.16 8.07 -8.39
C ILE A 23 -7.64 8.35 -6.98
N HIS A 24 -8.10 7.31 -6.29
CA HIS A 24 -8.43 7.44 -4.88
C HIS A 24 -7.14 7.61 -4.04
N PRO A 25 -7.01 8.64 -3.19
CA PRO A 25 -5.77 8.92 -2.44
C PRO A 25 -5.27 7.75 -1.57
N LYS A 26 -6.20 6.99 -0.97
CA LYS A 26 -5.89 5.79 -0.18
C LYS A 26 -5.33 4.61 -1.01
N SER A 27 -5.39 4.64 -2.34
CA SER A 27 -4.75 3.63 -3.21
C SER A 27 -3.23 3.77 -3.24
N LEU A 28 -2.69 4.91 -2.82
CA LEU A 28 -1.26 5.24 -2.88
C LEU A 28 -0.51 4.94 -1.58
N SER A 29 -1.19 4.46 -0.54
CA SER A 29 -0.57 4.19 0.76
C SER A 29 -1.11 2.89 1.37
N ILE A 30 -0.23 2.20 2.11
CA ILE A 30 -0.53 0.99 2.88
C ILE A 30 -0.45 1.35 4.36
N ASN A 31 -1.60 1.34 5.04
CA ASN A 31 -1.74 1.80 6.41
C ASN A 31 -2.67 0.91 7.25
N GLY A 32 -2.56 1.01 8.57
CA GLY A 32 -3.39 0.23 9.50
C GLY A 32 -3.18 -1.27 9.29
N ASP A 33 -4.29 -2.01 9.20
CA ASP A 33 -4.25 -3.48 9.11
C ASP A 33 -3.62 -4.00 7.82
N GLU A 34 -3.64 -3.19 6.75
CA GLU A 34 -3.02 -3.51 5.46
C GLU A 34 -1.50 -3.73 5.59
N VAL A 35 -0.88 -3.14 6.63
CA VAL A 35 0.55 -3.28 6.90
C VAL A 35 0.90 -4.72 7.30
N PHE A 36 0.04 -5.39 8.08
CA PHE A 36 0.29 -6.78 8.48
C PHE A 36 0.25 -7.71 7.28
N LEU A 37 -0.78 -7.58 6.43
CA LEU A 37 -0.87 -8.34 5.18
C LEU A 37 0.35 -8.07 4.28
N PHE A 38 0.80 -6.81 4.20
CA PHE A 38 1.99 -6.46 3.45
C PHE A 38 3.25 -7.15 4.01
N MET A 39 3.41 -7.21 5.33
CA MET A 39 4.55 -7.89 5.97
C MET A 39 4.54 -9.39 5.73
N ASP A 40 3.38 -10.02 5.85
CA ASP A 40 3.21 -11.45 5.61
C ASP A 40 3.56 -11.79 4.16
N MET A 41 3.02 -11.02 3.20
CA MET A 41 3.33 -11.20 1.79
C MET A 41 4.78 -10.88 1.45
N ARG A 42 5.37 -9.83 2.03
CA ARG A 42 6.79 -9.52 1.87
C ARG A 42 7.66 -10.70 2.31
N LYS A 43 7.32 -11.35 3.42
CA LYS A 43 8.02 -12.55 3.91
C LYS A 43 7.77 -13.76 3.00
N GLU A 44 6.54 -13.99 2.57
CA GLU A 44 6.19 -15.12 1.71
C GLU A 44 6.87 -15.04 0.34
N PHE A 45 6.83 -13.87 -0.31
CA PHE A 45 7.36 -13.66 -1.65
C PHE A 45 8.77 -13.07 -1.67
N GLN A 46 9.39 -12.89 -0.50
CA GLN A 46 10.75 -12.37 -0.33
C GLN A 46 10.97 -11.04 -1.09
N TRP A 47 10.03 -10.10 -0.96
CA TRP A 47 10.14 -8.82 -1.65
C TRP A 47 11.31 -8.00 -1.10
N VAL A 48 12.23 -7.66 -2.01
CA VAL A 48 13.42 -6.84 -1.78
C VAL A 48 13.56 -5.81 -2.88
N SER A 49 13.96 -4.57 -2.54
CA SER A 49 13.92 -3.44 -3.47
C SER A 49 14.73 -3.65 -4.75
N TYR A 50 15.92 -4.23 -4.64
CA TYR A 50 16.80 -4.52 -5.78
C TYR A 50 16.30 -5.66 -6.69
N GLY A 51 15.38 -6.51 -6.21
CA GLY A 51 14.84 -7.65 -6.95
C GLY A 51 13.47 -7.40 -7.61
N MET A 52 12.88 -6.22 -7.38
CA MET A 52 11.52 -5.90 -7.78
C MET A 52 11.50 -4.90 -8.95
N THR A 53 11.36 -5.44 -10.16
CA THR A 53 11.15 -4.66 -11.38
C THR A 53 9.72 -4.08 -11.42
N PRO A 54 9.44 -3.06 -12.25
CA PRO A 54 8.09 -2.51 -12.40
C PRO A 54 7.01 -3.56 -12.72
N HIS A 55 7.37 -4.56 -13.54
CA HIS A 55 6.48 -5.67 -13.86
C HIS A 55 6.16 -6.53 -12.64
N ARG A 56 7.19 -6.92 -11.86
CA ARG A 56 7.01 -7.70 -10.63
C ARG A 56 6.18 -6.94 -9.59
N TRP A 57 6.31 -5.61 -9.54
CA TRP A 57 5.44 -4.79 -8.70
C TRP A 57 3.98 -4.84 -9.15
N ALA A 58 3.70 -4.84 -10.45
CA ALA A 58 2.34 -4.99 -10.95
C ALA A 58 1.75 -6.35 -10.58
N GLU A 59 2.50 -7.44 -10.77
CA GLU A 59 2.09 -8.79 -10.37
C GLU A 59 1.83 -8.90 -8.86
N ALA A 60 2.79 -8.44 -8.05
CA ALA A 60 2.67 -8.40 -6.59
C ALA A 60 1.44 -7.60 -6.14
N THR A 61 1.15 -6.49 -6.81
CA THR A 61 -0.02 -5.65 -6.51
C THR A 61 -1.33 -6.37 -6.81
N THR A 62 -1.40 -7.11 -7.91
CA THR A 62 -2.58 -7.92 -8.25
C THR A 62 -2.86 -8.96 -7.16
N ILE A 63 -1.82 -9.69 -6.72
CA ILE A 63 -1.95 -10.70 -5.66
C ILE A 63 -2.33 -10.02 -4.33
N PHE A 64 -1.68 -8.90 -4.00
CA PHE A 64 -1.97 -8.14 -2.77
C PHE A 64 -3.41 -7.67 -2.72
N ASN A 65 -3.89 -7.05 -3.81
CA ASN A 65 -5.27 -6.57 -3.91
C ASN A 65 -6.27 -7.73 -3.85
N SER A 66 -5.97 -8.88 -4.46
CA SER A 66 -6.81 -10.07 -4.37
C SER A 66 -6.99 -10.53 -2.91
N ARG A 67 -5.89 -10.64 -2.15
CA ARG A 67 -5.95 -11.02 -0.73
C ARG A 67 -6.60 -9.95 0.14
N LEU A 68 -6.33 -8.67 -0.15
CA LEU A 68 -6.91 -7.55 0.59
C LEU A 68 -8.44 -7.52 0.45
N MET A 69 -8.95 -7.70 -0.78
CA MET A 69 -10.39 -7.75 -1.06
C MET A 69 -11.04 -9.02 -0.50
N ALA A 70 -10.32 -10.14 -0.46
CA ALA A 70 -10.79 -11.37 0.18
C ALA A 70 -10.91 -11.20 1.71
N ALA A 71 -10.01 -10.44 2.33
CA ALA A 71 -10.07 -10.15 3.77
C ALA A 71 -11.20 -9.17 4.11
N ASN A 72 -11.38 -8.10 3.32
CA ASN A 72 -12.51 -7.19 3.45
C ASN A 72 -12.80 -6.49 2.12
N PRO A 73 -13.98 -6.71 1.50
CA PRO A 73 -14.36 -6.09 0.24
C PRO A 73 -14.48 -4.57 0.28
N SER A 74 -14.49 -3.96 1.47
CA SER A 74 -14.54 -2.50 1.65
C SER A 74 -13.19 -1.82 1.47
N TYR A 75 -12.09 -2.59 1.39
CA TYR A 75 -10.78 -2.01 1.14
C TYR A 75 -10.67 -1.43 -0.26
N ILE A 76 -9.77 -0.44 -0.39
CA ILE A 76 -9.52 0.24 -1.64
C ILE A 76 -8.30 -0.41 -2.30
N PRO A 77 -8.41 -0.89 -3.55
CA PRO A 77 -7.29 -1.47 -4.27
C PRO A 77 -6.09 -0.54 -4.31
N LYS A 78 -4.91 -1.12 -4.09
CA LYS A 78 -3.63 -0.42 -4.06
C LYS A 78 -3.00 -0.35 -5.44
N MET A 79 -2.21 0.69 -5.64
CA MET A 79 -1.35 0.83 -6.80
C MET A 79 0.05 0.28 -6.52
N PRO A 80 0.80 -0.12 -7.56
CA PRO A 80 2.18 -0.60 -7.39
C PRO A 80 3.09 0.35 -6.63
N ARG A 81 2.88 1.66 -6.80
CA ARG A 81 3.60 2.70 -6.06
C ARG A 81 3.44 2.58 -4.55
N ALA A 82 2.27 2.15 -4.06
CA ALA A 82 2.01 2.01 -2.64
C ALA A 82 2.88 0.92 -2.00
N LEU A 83 2.99 -0.23 -2.68
CA LEU A 83 3.83 -1.34 -2.22
C LEU A 83 5.31 -0.96 -2.25
N LEU A 84 5.77 -0.31 -3.33
CA LEU A 84 7.15 0.17 -3.46
C LEU A 84 7.51 1.15 -2.35
N ASN A 85 6.68 2.16 -2.13
CA ASN A 85 6.90 3.14 -1.07
C ASN A 85 6.94 2.45 0.31
N LYS A 86 6.02 1.52 0.55
CA LYS A 86 5.99 0.80 1.82
C LYS A 86 7.22 -0.06 2.05
N LEU A 87 7.73 -0.71 1.00
CA LEU A 87 8.97 -1.46 1.09
C LEU A 87 10.15 -0.54 1.44
N GLY A 88 10.27 0.60 0.75
CA GLY A 88 11.34 1.57 1.03
C GLY A 88 11.31 2.14 2.45
N GLU A 89 10.12 2.46 2.97
CA GLU A 89 9.96 2.87 4.38
C GLU A 89 10.48 1.81 5.36
N MET A 90 10.24 0.54 5.05
CA MET A 90 10.55 -0.57 5.93
C MET A 90 12.01 -0.97 5.88
N GLU A 91 12.62 -0.97 4.69
CA GLU A 91 14.06 -1.16 4.53
C GLU A 91 14.85 -0.06 5.23
N LYS A 92 14.38 1.20 5.15
CA LYS A 92 14.96 2.32 5.89
C LYS A 92 14.87 2.09 7.40
N LYS A 93 13.69 1.77 7.93
CA LYS A 93 13.49 1.48 9.36
C LYS A 93 14.39 0.36 9.85
N ILE A 94 14.49 -0.75 9.10
CA ILE A 94 15.36 -1.88 9.44
C ILE A 94 16.82 -1.43 9.48
N SER A 95 17.27 -0.68 8.48
CA SER A 95 18.65 -0.15 8.42
C SER A 95 18.96 0.76 9.62
N GLU A 96 18.02 1.61 10.02
CA GLU A 96 18.15 2.47 11.21
C GLU A 96 18.24 1.66 12.52
N HIS A 97 17.43 0.59 12.65
CA HIS A 97 17.46 -0.28 13.84
C HIS A 97 18.79 -1.04 13.96
N VAL A 98 19.27 -1.59 12.84
CA VAL A 98 20.59 -2.26 12.78
C VAL A 98 21.72 -1.28 13.14
N ALA A 99 21.68 -0.06 12.62
CA ALA A 99 22.68 0.96 12.92
C ALA A 99 22.68 1.41 14.39
N THR A 100 21.51 1.40 15.05
CA THR A 100 21.35 1.81 16.45
C THR A 100 21.51 0.66 17.43
N GLY A 101 21.63 -0.59 16.97
CA GLY A 101 21.75 -1.78 17.81
C GLY A 101 20.48 -2.12 18.59
N ASN A 102 19.33 -1.56 18.21
CA ASN A 102 18.03 -1.91 18.76
C ASN A 102 17.45 -3.09 17.98
N TYR A 103 17.61 -4.31 18.53
CA TYR A 103 17.11 -5.56 17.96
C TYR A 103 15.72 -5.93 18.47
#